data_AF-A0A9N7N1W8-F1
#
_entry.id   AF-A0A9N7N1W8-F1
#
_cell.length_a   1.000
_cell.length_b   1.000
_cell.length_c   1.000
_cell.angle_alpha   90.00
_cell.angle_beta   90.00
_cell.angle_gamma   90.00
#
_symmetry.space_group_name_H-M   'P 1'
#
loop_
_entity.id
_entity.type
_entity.pdbx_description
1 polymer ?
#
loop_
_entity_poly.entity_id
_entity_poly.type
_entity_poly.pdbx_seq_one_letter_code
_entity_poly.pdbx_strand_id
1 'polypeptide(L)'
;NHPNFAFLCETRKSKNFINTVYRNLGVENRWVVSDPINKGKGLLVFWNNEVVIHQILCNPFCIEVEFSLSSNNEKSWFIFVYLSPCRRTRIEQWQYLNHAKVNWGSKWVIAGDWNDILCQGEKNGERWRPEESFWGFIKCLADLGAQEIYMEGYPFTWGNNRVSEGYIEEKLDRMVASLHWLESHLYAKVLNIFKNHRKRIFCFDKRWLKKSGIKEEIQRAWNQTSYGSPMYNITERIKATRVALLKWSRSFKTATAKDIERLTTEMAGLREQGGKRNWERWSILKKQLDEAYKSEELFWKQKFRVLWLKEGDKNTKFFHAFTLQRRKQNAISGLVKEDQTVCTTREDITDCLTGFYQSLFTTEGSVDVGNILSYIPSTITEEQNDTLVAQVTEEEIKSALFNMHPDKAPRWDGMT
;
A
#
# COMPACT_ATOMS: atom_id res chain seq x y z
N ASN A 1 17.27 -17.94 -9.81
CA ASN A 1 17.45 -17.41 -8.44
C ASN A 1 17.69 -18.57 -7.50
N HIS A 2 18.80 -18.57 -6.74
CA HIS A 2 19.06 -19.54 -5.68
C HIS A 2 18.81 -18.84 -4.34
N PRO A 3 17.63 -19.00 -3.71
CA PRO A 3 17.29 -18.25 -2.50
C PRO A 3 17.98 -18.83 -1.27
N ASN A 4 18.31 -17.97 -0.29
CA ASN A 4 18.83 -18.42 1.02
C ASN A 4 17.80 -19.24 1.80
N PHE A 5 16.52 -18.88 1.69
CA PHE A 5 15.38 -19.61 2.24
C PHE A 5 14.28 -19.77 1.20
N ALA A 6 13.64 -20.93 1.16
CA ALA A 6 12.40 -21.14 0.41
C ALA A 6 11.32 -21.67 1.34
N PHE A 7 10.21 -20.94 1.47
CA PHE A 7 9.07 -21.31 2.31
C PHE A 7 7.87 -21.68 1.45
N LEU A 8 7.23 -22.80 1.80
CA LEU A 8 6.00 -23.28 1.20
C LEU A 8 4.97 -23.55 2.30
N CYS A 9 3.82 -22.88 2.20
CA CYS A 9 2.62 -23.20 2.96
C CYS A 9 1.65 -24.04 2.10
N GLU A 10 0.60 -24.60 2.71
CA GLU A 10 -0.40 -25.45 2.03
C GLU A 10 0.18 -26.58 1.16
N THR A 11 1.31 -27.18 1.54
CA THR A 11 2.00 -28.16 0.69
C THR A 11 1.13 -29.38 0.30
N ARG A 12 0.14 -29.76 1.14
CA ARG A 12 -0.88 -30.82 0.90
C ARG A 12 -0.31 -32.16 0.36
N LYS A 13 0.96 -32.47 0.66
CA LYS A 13 1.69 -33.63 0.13
C LYS A 13 2.35 -34.41 1.27
N SER A 14 2.57 -35.70 1.04
CA SER A 14 3.20 -36.60 2.03
C SER A 14 4.72 -36.39 2.11
N LYS A 15 5.34 -36.84 3.21
CA LYS A 15 6.81 -36.78 3.41
C LYS A 15 7.58 -37.42 2.23
N ASN A 16 7.03 -38.46 1.58
CA ASN A 16 7.63 -39.09 0.40
C ASN A 16 7.72 -38.17 -0.83
N PHE A 17 6.78 -37.24 -1.03
CA PHE A 17 6.86 -36.26 -2.12
C PHE A 17 7.94 -35.21 -1.87
N ILE A 18 8.08 -34.77 -0.61
CA ILE A 18 9.15 -33.87 -0.16
C ILE A 18 10.52 -34.51 -0.44
N ASN A 19 10.64 -35.83 -0.26
CA ASN A 19 11.88 -36.57 -0.53
C ASN A 19 12.34 -36.53 -2.00
N THR A 20 11.40 -36.50 -2.96
CA THR A 20 11.75 -36.34 -4.38
C THR A 20 12.13 -34.90 -4.71
N VAL A 21 11.45 -33.91 -4.09
CA VAL A 21 11.68 -32.49 -4.37
C VAL A 21 13.05 -32.02 -3.88
N TYR A 22 13.52 -32.41 -2.68
CA TYR A 22 14.81 -31.92 -2.19
C TYR A 22 16.02 -32.43 -3.00
N ARG A 23 15.95 -33.66 -3.55
CA ARG A 23 17.02 -34.23 -4.39
C ARG A 23 17.19 -33.40 -5.67
N ASN A 24 16.07 -33.07 -6.32
CA ASN A 24 16.06 -32.26 -7.54
C ASN A 24 16.48 -30.80 -7.31
N LEU A 25 16.36 -30.30 -6.08
CA LEU A 25 16.78 -28.94 -5.69
C LEU A 25 18.21 -28.87 -5.10
N GLY A 26 18.89 -30.00 -4.89
CA GLY A 26 20.23 -30.03 -4.29
C GLY A 26 20.29 -29.54 -2.85
N VAL A 27 19.19 -29.61 -2.09
CA VAL A 27 19.04 -29.14 -0.69
C VAL A 27 18.93 -30.30 0.30
N GLU A 28 19.73 -31.34 0.08
CA GLU A 28 19.79 -32.50 0.99
C GLU A 28 20.06 -32.05 2.43
N ASN A 29 19.25 -32.58 3.36
CA ASN A 29 19.28 -32.34 4.80
C ASN A 29 19.17 -30.86 5.27
N ARG A 30 18.76 -29.93 4.39
CA ARG A 30 18.56 -28.50 4.72
C ARG A 30 17.09 -28.09 4.58
N TRP A 31 16.24 -28.75 5.36
CA TRP A 31 14.81 -28.47 5.39
C TRP A 31 14.17 -28.82 6.74
N VAL A 32 13.01 -28.23 7.01
CA VAL A 32 12.15 -28.55 8.16
C VAL A 32 10.67 -28.52 7.76
N VAL A 33 9.88 -29.40 8.37
CA VAL A 33 8.42 -29.48 8.19
C VAL A 33 7.73 -29.38 9.54
N SER A 34 6.70 -28.54 9.66
CA SER A 34 5.77 -28.61 10.79
C SER A 34 4.83 -29.80 10.57
N ASP A 35 4.79 -30.77 11.49
CA ASP A 35 3.92 -31.93 11.28
C ASP A 35 2.43 -31.52 11.19
N PRO A 36 1.69 -31.97 10.16
CA PRO A 36 0.33 -31.51 9.91
C PRO A 36 -0.64 -32.15 10.92
N ILE A 37 -0.93 -31.44 12.01
CA ILE A 37 -1.96 -31.82 13.01
C ILE A 37 -3.31 -32.15 12.32
N ASN A 38 -3.58 -31.54 11.17
CA ASN A 38 -4.62 -31.99 10.24
C ASN A 38 -4.08 -32.00 8.79
N LYS A 39 -4.54 -32.98 7.99
CA LYS A 39 -4.03 -33.41 6.67
C LYS A 39 -3.95 -32.35 5.53
N GLY A 40 -4.11 -31.05 5.81
CA GLY A 40 -4.09 -29.97 4.83
C GLY A 40 -3.05 -28.86 5.02
N LYS A 41 -2.33 -28.80 6.16
CA LYS A 41 -1.54 -27.61 6.57
C LYS A 41 -0.05 -27.91 6.84
N GLY A 42 0.64 -28.57 5.91
CA GLY A 42 2.09 -28.76 6.02
C GLY A 42 2.85 -27.49 5.66
N LEU A 43 3.55 -26.89 6.63
CA LEU A 43 4.57 -25.86 6.39
C LEU A 43 5.91 -26.52 6.12
N LEU A 44 6.68 -25.96 5.18
CA LEU A 44 7.95 -26.48 4.74
C LEU A 44 8.91 -25.32 4.46
N VAL A 45 10.05 -25.30 5.14
CA VAL A 45 11.14 -24.34 4.90
C VAL A 45 12.38 -25.11 4.44
N PHE A 46 13.02 -24.63 3.38
CA PHE A 46 14.34 -25.05 2.92
C PHE A 46 15.35 -23.91 3.12
N TRP A 47 16.64 -24.23 3.21
CA TRP A 47 17.72 -23.24 3.19
C TRP A 47 18.95 -23.68 2.37
N ASN A 48 19.76 -22.72 1.93
CA ASN A 48 20.99 -22.98 1.17
C ASN A 48 22.22 -23.20 2.09
N ASN A 49 23.40 -23.41 1.50
CA ASN A 49 24.65 -23.65 2.26
C ASN A 49 25.25 -22.39 2.92
N GLU A 50 24.72 -21.20 2.62
CA GLU A 50 25.19 -19.92 3.16
C GLU A 50 24.48 -19.57 4.48
N VAL A 51 23.47 -20.35 4.86
CA VAL A 51 22.67 -20.20 6.08
C VAL A 51 23.14 -21.22 7.12
N VAL A 52 23.66 -20.71 8.24
CA VAL A 52 23.95 -21.49 9.45
C VAL A 52 22.74 -21.40 10.37
N ILE A 53 22.10 -22.54 10.64
CA ILE A 53 20.95 -22.62 11.54
C ILE A 53 21.44 -22.84 12.98
N HIS A 54 20.98 -21.99 13.91
CA HIS A 54 21.26 -22.14 15.35
C HIS A 54 20.11 -22.83 16.07
N GLN A 55 18.87 -22.50 15.69
CA GLN A 55 17.66 -23.02 16.32
C GLN A 55 16.49 -23.01 15.32
N ILE A 56 15.63 -24.02 15.41
CA ILE A 56 14.32 -24.02 14.75
C ILE A 56 13.24 -24.32 15.80
N LEU A 57 12.19 -23.49 15.82
CA LEU A 57 10.96 -23.75 16.54
C LEU A 57 9.84 -23.95 15.52
N CYS A 58 8.98 -24.95 15.73
CA CYS A 58 7.86 -25.24 14.84
C CYS A 58 6.57 -25.30 15.64
N ASN A 59 5.52 -24.67 15.12
CA ASN A 59 4.15 -24.83 15.59
C ASN A 59 3.21 -24.99 14.38
N PRO A 60 1.89 -25.21 14.57
CA PRO A 60 0.97 -25.51 13.47
C PRO A 60 0.69 -24.37 12.47
N PHE A 61 1.22 -23.16 12.70
CA PHE A 61 0.98 -21.98 11.88
C PHE A 61 2.23 -21.13 11.63
N CYS A 62 3.36 -21.40 12.28
CA CYS A 62 4.65 -20.83 11.89
C CYS A 62 5.85 -21.74 12.17
N ILE A 63 6.91 -21.47 11.41
CA ILE A 63 8.27 -22.00 11.62
C ILE A 63 9.16 -20.79 11.93
N GLU A 64 9.79 -20.77 13.10
CA GLU A 64 10.69 -19.71 13.54
C GLU A 64 12.12 -20.24 13.48
N VAL A 65 13.01 -19.52 12.81
CA VAL A 65 14.40 -19.95 12.56
C VAL A 65 15.36 -18.89 13.08
N GLU A 66 16.21 -19.24 14.05
CA GLU A 66 17.41 -18.47 14.35
C GLU A 66 18.53 -18.91 13.42
N PHE A 67 19.08 -17.97 12.66
CA PHE A 67 20.15 -18.22 11.70
C PHE A 67 21.22 -17.13 11.75
N SER A 68 22.40 -17.44 11.22
CA SER A 68 23.36 -16.45 10.74
C SER A 68 23.77 -16.77 9.31
N LEU A 69 24.27 -15.76 8.58
CA LEU A 69 24.91 -15.99 7.29
C LEU A 69 26.39 -16.33 7.49
N SER A 70 26.91 -17.30 6.75
CA SER A 70 28.32 -17.72 6.80
C SER A 70 29.31 -16.57 6.52
N SER A 71 28.85 -15.45 5.96
CA SER A 71 29.64 -14.27 5.61
C SER A 71 29.78 -13.23 6.73
N ASN A 72 28.83 -13.13 7.68
CA ASN A 72 28.84 -12.10 8.72
C ASN A 72 28.69 -12.66 10.16
N ASN A 73 28.29 -13.92 10.30
CA ASN A 73 27.96 -14.60 11.55
C ASN A 73 27.02 -13.83 12.51
N GLU A 74 26.28 -12.84 12.00
CA GLU A 74 25.32 -12.07 12.79
C GLU A 74 24.01 -12.87 12.91
N LYS A 75 23.56 -13.09 14.15
CA LYS A 75 22.30 -13.79 14.40
C LYS A 75 21.10 -12.92 14.01
N SER A 76 20.11 -13.55 13.39
CA SER A 76 18.81 -12.95 13.07
C SER A 76 17.73 -14.03 13.09
N TRP A 77 16.49 -13.61 13.31
CA TRP A 77 15.33 -14.51 13.29
C TRP A 77 14.52 -14.35 12.02
N PHE A 78 14.20 -15.45 11.35
CA PHE A 78 13.25 -15.51 10.24
C PHE A 78 12.05 -16.36 10.66
N ILE A 79 10.88 -15.75 10.74
CA ILE A 79 9.61 -16.39 11.09
C ILE A 79 8.77 -16.53 9.82
N PHE A 80 8.39 -17.76 9.50
CA PHE A 80 7.56 -18.10 8.35
C PHE A 80 6.14 -18.42 8.81
N VAL A 81 5.13 -17.64 8.39
CA VAL A 81 3.75 -17.73 8.88
C VAL A 81 2.74 -18.22 7.84
N TYR A 82 1.74 -18.93 8.32
CA TYR A 82 0.50 -19.26 7.61
C TYR A 82 -0.65 -19.20 8.64
N LEU A 83 -1.17 -17.99 8.84
CA LEU A 83 -2.18 -17.72 9.86
C LEU A 83 -3.54 -18.28 9.46
N SER A 84 -4.42 -18.48 10.45
CA SER A 84 -5.73 -19.09 10.22
C SER A 84 -6.66 -18.17 9.40
N PRO A 85 -7.43 -18.69 8.42
CA PRO A 85 -8.52 -17.94 7.81
C PRO A 85 -9.67 -17.65 8.80
N CYS A 86 -9.74 -18.36 9.93
CA CYS A 86 -10.69 -18.07 11.01
C CYS A 86 -10.20 -16.93 11.90
N ARG A 87 -10.93 -15.80 11.92
CA ARG A 87 -10.62 -14.61 12.72
C ARG A 87 -10.37 -14.90 14.21
N ARG A 88 -11.14 -15.80 14.83
CA ARG A 88 -10.98 -16.15 16.26
C ARG A 88 -9.61 -16.77 16.54
N THR A 89 -9.28 -17.83 15.82
CA THR A 89 -7.97 -18.50 15.91
C THR A 89 -6.82 -17.57 15.53
N ARG A 90 -7.03 -16.66 14.56
CA ARG A 90 -6.01 -15.69 14.16
C ARG A 90 -5.63 -14.72 15.27
N ILE A 91 -6.59 -14.29 16.10
CA ILE A 91 -6.32 -13.41 17.24
C ILE A 91 -5.43 -14.13 18.28
N GLU A 92 -5.70 -15.42 18.54
CA GLU A 92 -4.87 -16.27 19.41
C GLU A 92 -3.43 -16.40 18.84
N GLN A 93 -3.29 -16.53 17.52
CA GLN A 93 -1.99 -16.57 16.83
C GLN A 93 -1.23 -15.24 16.85
N TRP A 94 -1.93 -14.11 16.71
CA TRP A 94 -1.34 -12.77 16.86
C TRP A 94 -0.78 -12.54 18.28
N GLN A 95 -1.52 -13.00 19.31
CA GLN A 95 -1.05 -12.96 20.69
C GLN A 95 0.21 -13.81 20.88
N TYR A 96 0.25 -15.03 20.31
CA TYR A 96 1.46 -15.86 20.32
C TYR A 96 2.66 -15.12 19.70
N LEU A 97 2.52 -14.54 18.51
CA LEU A 97 3.62 -13.83 17.85
C LEU A 97 4.14 -12.67 18.70
N ASN A 98 3.25 -11.94 19.38
CA ASN A 98 3.63 -10.84 20.25
C ASN A 98 4.38 -11.29 21.52
N HIS A 99 4.05 -12.46 22.07
CA HIS A 99 4.81 -13.07 23.17
C HIS A 99 6.16 -13.64 22.68
N ALA A 100 6.17 -14.35 21.55
CA ALA A 100 7.36 -14.99 20.97
C ALA A 100 8.44 -13.95 20.57
N LYS A 101 8.02 -12.74 20.17
CA LYS A 101 8.90 -11.59 19.87
C LYS A 101 9.97 -11.31 20.92
N VAL A 102 9.71 -11.59 22.20
CA VAL A 102 10.69 -11.40 23.28
C VAL A 102 11.95 -12.25 23.06
N ASN A 103 11.81 -13.42 22.43
CA ASN A 103 12.91 -14.35 22.18
C ASN A 103 13.72 -14.01 20.92
N TRP A 104 13.13 -13.28 19.96
CA TRP A 104 13.77 -12.98 18.67
C TRP A 104 14.80 -11.84 18.72
N GLY A 105 14.93 -11.17 19.87
CA GLY A 105 15.83 -10.04 20.07
C GLY A 105 15.50 -8.84 19.17
N SER A 106 16.54 -8.13 18.71
CA SER A 106 16.39 -6.87 17.98
C SER A 106 16.22 -7.04 16.46
N LYS A 107 16.78 -8.09 15.85
CA LYS A 107 16.82 -8.31 14.40
C LYS A 107 15.99 -9.52 13.99
N TRP A 108 14.77 -9.25 13.52
CA TRP A 108 13.86 -10.29 13.05
C TRP A 108 13.02 -9.83 11.86
N VAL A 109 12.56 -10.81 11.09
CA VAL A 109 11.64 -10.64 9.97
C VAL A 109 10.63 -11.77 9.92
N ILE A 110 9.37 -11.43 9.63
CA ILE A 110 8.25 -12.35 9.50
C ILE A 110 7.77 -12.31 8.05
N ALA A 111 7.65 -13.46 7.37
CA ALA A 111 7.09 -13.55 6.03
C ALA A 111 6.05 -14.66 5.90
N GLY A 112 5.05 -14.45 5.04
CA GLY A 112 4.09 -15.49 4.66
C GLY A 112 2.66 -14.95 4.63
N ASP A 113 1.71 -15.86 4.75
CA ASP A 113 0.28 -15.60 4.65
C ASP A 113 -0.29 -15.17 6.01
N TRP A 114 -0.74 -13.92 6.09
CA TRP A 114 -1.39 -13.35 7.28
C TRP A 114 -2.90 -13.58 7.30
N ASN A 115 -3.47 -14.02 6.18
CA ASN A 115 -4.90 -14.21 5.93
C ASN A 115 -5.79 -12.97 6.25
N ASP A 116 -5.20 -11.77 6.34
CA ASP A 116 -5.91 -10.51 6.64
C ASP A 116 -5.34 -9.31 5.87
N ILE A 117 -6.12 -8.24 5.84
CA ILE A 117 -5.79 -6.98 5.14
C ILE A 117 -5.85 -5.77 6.07
N LEU A 118 -5.04 -4.75 5.78
CA LEU A 118 -4.92 -3.54 6.62
C LEU A 118 -5.91 -2.45 6.23
N CYS A 119 -6.43 -2.45 5.00
CA CYS A 119 -7.46 -1.53 4.56
C CYS A 119 -8.21 -2.05 3.33
N GLN A 120 -9.34 -1.41 2.99
CA GLN A 120 -10.12 -1.74 1.80
C GLN A 120 -9.32 -1.61 0.49
N GLY A 121 -8.27 -0.77 0.44
CA GLY A 121 -7.40 -0.64 -0.73
C GLY A 121 -6.51 -1.86 -1.02
N GLU A 122 -6.46 -2.83 -0.11
CA GLU A 122 -5.78 -4.12 -0.27
C GLU A 122 -6.74 -5.25 -0.66
N LYS A 123 -7.96 -4.88 -1.09
CA LYS A 123 -9.00 -5.77 -1.63
C LYS A 123 -9.53 -5.22 -2.95
N ASN A 124 -9.64 -6.09 -3.95
CA ASN A 124 -10.35 -5.84 -5.20
C ASN A 124 -11.68 -6.61 -5.22
N GLY A 125 -12.70 -6.06 -5.89
CA GLY A 125 -14.04 -6.64 -6.00
C GLY A 125 -15.08 -6.09 -5.01
N GLU A 126 -16.34 -6.42 -5.24
CA GLU A 126 -17.51 -5.67 -4.75
C GLU A 126 -17.87 -5.87 -3.27
N ARG A 127 -17.23 -6.83 -2.58
CA ARG A 127 -17.51 -7.10 -1.16
C ARG A 127 -16.66 -6.22 -0.25
N TRP A 128 -17.19 -5.06 0.12
CA TRP A 128 -16.56 -4.16 1.08
C TRP A 128 -16.50 -4.81 2.47
N ARG A 129 -15.39 -4.58 3.19
CA ARG A 129 -15.25 -4.97 4.60
C ARG A 129 -15.50 -3.75 5.49
N PRO A 130 -16.18 -3.91 6.65
CA PRO A 130 -16.32 -2.83 7.62
C PRO A 130 -14.94 -2.43 8.17
N GLU A 131 -14.72 -1.13 8.40
CA GLU A 131 -13.39 -0.61 8.81
C GLU A 131 -12.93 -1.23 10.14
N GLU A 132 -13.87 -1.57 11.01
CA GLU A 132 -13.66 -2.24 12.30
C GLU A 132 -13.02 -3.64 12.15
N SER A 133 -13.14 -4.26 10.98
CA SER A 133 -12.52 -5.55 10.70
C SER A 133 -10.99 -5.45 10.50
N PHE A 134 -10.45 -4.27 10.16
CA PHE A 134 -9.02 -4.08 9.94
C PHE A 134 -8.24 -3.79 11.23
N TRP A 135 -8.88 -3.17 12.24
CA TRP A 135 -8.23 -2.74 13.48
C TRP A 135 -7.48 -3.85 14.21
N GLY A 136 -7.99 -5.09 14.18
CA GLY A 136 -7.32 -6.22 14.82
C GLY A 136 -5.92 -6.49 14.23
N PHE A 137 -5.80 -6.47 12.90
CA PHE A 137 -4.52 -6.71 12.24
C PHE A 137 -3.59 -5.49 12.33
N ILE A 138 -4.13 -4.28 12.20
CA ILE A 138 -3.37 -3.03 12.43
C ILE A 138 -2.78 -3.03 13.85
N LYS A 139 -3.56 -3.41 14.87
CA LYS A 139 -3.09 -3.52 16.25
C LYS A 139 -2.02 -4.59 16.41
N CYS A 140 -2.16 -5.75 15.77
CA CYS A 140 -1.15 -6.81 15.82
C CYS A 140 0.22 -6.32 15.31
N LEU A 141 0.28 -5.70 14.13
CA LEU A 141 1.55 -5.17 13.60
C LEU A 141 2.13 -4.06 14.48
N ALA A 142 1.27 -3.23 15.06
CA ALA A 142 1.65 -2.20 16.03
C ALA A 142 2.25 -2.76 17.33
N ASP A 143 1.60 -3.73 17.97
CA ASP A 143 2.09 -4.39 19.19
C ASP A 143 3.45 -5.08 18.91
N LEU A 144 3.55 -5.74 17.76
CA LEU A 144 4.80 -6.31 17.26
C LEU A 144 5.87 -5.24 16.95
N GLY A 145 5.53 -3.96 16.81
CA GLY A 145 6.46 -2.94 16.31
C GLY A 145 7.00 -3.28 14.91
N ALA A 146 6.17 -3.98 14.12
CA ALA A 146 6.51 -4.52 12.82
C ALA A 146 6.25 -3.49 11.72
N GLN A 147 7.19 -3.35 10.79
CA GLN A 147 7.04 -2.51 9.61
C GLN A 147 7.02 -3.37 8.34
N GLU A 148 5.99 -3.19 7.50
CA GLU A 148 5.88 -3.88 6.21
C GLU A 148 7.01 -3.48 5.26
N ILE A 149 7.70 -4.50 4.71
CA ILE A 149 8.67 -4.35 3.64
C ILE A 149 7.90 -4.11 2.34
N TYR A 150 8.28 -3.07 1.59
CA TYR A 150 7.63 -2.73 0.33
C TYR A 150 7.60 -3.89 -0.66
N MET A 151 6.42 -4.13 -1.21
CA MET A 151 6.17 -5.10 -2.29
C MET A 151 6.18 -4.40 -3.65
N GLU A 152 7.04 -4.88 -4.54
CA GLU A 152 7.10 -4.51 -5.94
C GLU A 152 6.42 -5.60 -6.79
N GLY A 153 5.57 -5.20 -7.74
CA GLY A 153 4.87 -6.13 -8.63
C GLY A 153 3.36 -5.88 -8.66
N TYR A 154 2.57 -6.94 -8.79
CA TYR A 154 1.12 -6.89 -8.58
C TYR A 154 0.81 -6.69 -7.08
N PRO A 155 -0.18 -5.88 -6.68
CA PRO A 155 -0.39 -5.57 -5.27
C PRO A 155 -1.17 -6.66 -4.51
N PHE A 156 -1.91 -7.53 -5.20
CA PHE A 156 -2.66 -8.63 -4.60
C PHE A 156 -1.88 -9.94 -4.73
N THR A 157 -2.07 -10.84 -3.75
CA THR A 157 -1.32 -12.11 -3.66
C THR A 157 -2.23 -13.33 -3.68
N TRP A 158 -3.52 -13.12 -3.40
CA TRP A 158 -4.56 -14.13 -3.45
C TRP A 158 -5.71 -13.67 -4.35
N GLY A 159 -6.27 -14.60 -5.11
CA GLY A 159 -7.47 -14.40 -5.92
C GLY A 159 -8.44 -15.56 -5.71
N ASN A 160 -9.74 -15.28 -5.68
CA ASN A 160 -10.76 -16.30 -5.44
C ASN A 160 -11.06 -17.20 -6.65
N ASN A 161 -10.42 -16.94 -7.80
CA ASN A 161 -10.55 -17.65 -9.09
C ASN A 161 -12.00 -17.80 -9.60
N ARG A 162 -12.90 -16.89 -9.19
CA ARG A 162 -14.26 -16.81 -9.75
C ARG A 162 -14.26 -15.99 -11.04
N VAL A 163 -15.26 -16.22 -11.88
CA VAL A 163 -15.47 -15.50 -13.14
C VAL A 163 -16.37 -14.27 -12.89
N SER A 164 -16.23 -13.24 -13.73
CA SER A 164 -17.08 -12.04 -13.76
C SER A 164 -17.10 -11.25 -12.43
N GLU A 165 -18.22 -10.60 -12.10
CA GLU A 165 -18.44 -9.77 -10.89
C GLU A 165 -18.14 -10.51 -9.57
N GLY A 166 -18.13 -11.84 -9.59
CA GLY A 166 -17.73 -12.67 -8.46
C GLY A 166 -16.22 -12.68 -8.17
N TYR A 167 -15.37 -12.15 -9.06
CA TYR A 167 -13.91 -12.13 -8.90
C TYR A 167 -13.47 -11.17 -7.79
N ILE A 168 -12.63 -11.67 -6.89
CA ILE A 168 -12.14 -10.94 -5.72
C ILE A 168 -10.65 -11.25 -5.55
N GLU A 169 -9.88 -10.22 -5.25
CA GLU A 169 -8.45 -10.34 -4.95
C GLU A 169 -8.15 -9.69 -3.59
N GLU A 170 -7.17 -10.23 -2.87
CA GLU A 170 -6.70 -9.69 -1.59
C GLU A 170 -5.17 -9.80 -1.50
N LYS A 171 -4.56 -8.89 -0.76
CA LYS A 171 -3.13 -8.96 -0.38
C LYS A 171 -3.02 -9.69 0.95
N LEU A 172 -2.80 -10.99 0.94
CA LEU A 172 -2.72 -11.82 2.16
C LEU A 172 -1.27 -12.10 2.57
N ASP A 173 -0.37 -12.23 1.59
CA ASP A 173 1.04 -12.53 1.77
C ASP A 173 1.86 -11.25 1.97
N ARG A 174 2.64 -11.21 3.05
CA ARG A 174 3.39 -10.00 3.45
C ARG A 174 4.69 -10.38 4.12
N MET A 175 5.66 -9.47 4.03
CA MET A 175 6.88 -9.52 4.82
C MET A 175 6.95 -8.27 5.69
N VAL A 176 7.12 -8.45 7.00
CA VAL A 176 7.21 -7.37 7.98
C VAL A 176 8.44 -7.60 8.85
N ALA A 177 9.16 -6.55 9.22
CA ALA A 177 10.43 -6.66 9.94
C ALA A 177 10.53 -5.71 11.12
N SER A 178 11.47 -6.02 12.03
CA SER A 178 11.88 -5.10 13.08
C SER A 178 12.62 -3.88 12.51
N LEU A 179 12.63 -2.77 13.24
CA LEU A 179 13.36 -1.56 12.85
C LEU A 179 14.86 -1.84 12.62
N HIS A 180 15.53 -2.56 13.54
CA HIS A 180 16.96 -2.83 13.43
C HIS A 180 17.32 -3.80 12.30
N TRP A 181 16.40 -4.70 11.91
CA TRP A 181 16.58 -5.51 10.71
C TRP A 181 16.51 -4.63 9.46
N LEU A 182 15.55 -3.69 9.39
CA LEU A 182 15.42 -2.74 8.28
C LEU A 182 16.59 -1.75 8.18
N GLU A 183 17.11 -1.26 9.31
CA GLU A 183 18.33 -0.42 9.36
C GLU A 183 19.53 -1.15 8.74
N SER A 184 19.61 -2.47 8.90
CA SER A 184 20.67 -3.31 8.33
C SER A 184 20.41 -3.68 6.86
N HIS A 185 19.14 -3.73 6.45
CA HIS A 185 18.71 -4.19 5.12
C HIS A 185 17.89 -3.13 4.37
N LEU A 186 18.42 -1.90 4.28
CA LEU A 186 17.75 -0.73 3.67
C LEU A 186 17.28 -0.93 2.21
N TYR A 187 17.82 -1.93 1.50
CA TYR A 187 17.46 -2.27 0.12
C TYR A 187 16.48 -3.45 0.00
N ALA A 188 16.06 -4.05 1.12
CA ALA A 188 15.12 -5.16 1.12
C ALA A 188 13.80 -4.76 0.43
N LYS A 189 13.32 -5.63 -0.46
CA LYS A 189 12.06 -5.51 -1.17
C LYS A 189 11.44 -6.90 -1.34
N VAL A 190 10.11 -6.97 -1.28
CA VAL A 190 9.35 -8.16 -1.65
C VAL A 190 9.05 -8.08 -3.14
N LEU A 191 9.30 -9.14 -3.91
CA LEU A 191 8.91 -9.22 -5.31
C LEU A 191 7.67 -10.10 -5.44
N ASN A 192 6.55 -9.53 -5.88
CA ASN A 192 5.41 -10.31 -6.31
C ASN A 192 5.57 -10.69 -7.78
N ILE A 193 5.71 -11.99 -8.03
CA ILE A 193 6.00 -12.59 -9.34
C ILE A 193 4.69 -12.94 -10.10
N PHE A 194 3.50 -12.69 -9.53
CA PHE A 194 2.24 -12.82 -10.26
C PHE A 194 2.21 -11.90 -11.50
N LYS A 195 1.90 -12.49 -12.67
CA LYS A 195 1.72 -11.77 -13.94
C LYS A 195 0.55 -10.79 -13.84
N ASN A 196 0.67 -9.65 -14.50
CA ASN A 196 0.03 -8.41 -14.07
C ASN A 196 -0.84 -7.77 -15.16
N HIS A 197 -2.08 -7.42 -14.83
CA HIS A 197 -2.90 -6.47 -15.59
C HIS A 197 -3.11 -5.19 -14.75
N ARG A 198 -2.36 -4.13 -15.05
CA ARG A 198 -2.34 -2.89 -14.23
C ARG A 198 -3.25 -1.80 -14.80
N LYS A 199 -4.13 -1.23 -13.97
CA LYS A 199 -4.69 0.14 -14.14
C LYS A 199 -4.33 0.99 -12.91
N ARG A 200 -4.04 2.29 -13.12
CA ARG A 200 -3.81 3.25 -12.01
C ARG A 200 -5.12 3.93 -11.61
N ILE A 201 -5.31 4.13 -10.31
CA ILE A 201 -6.46 4.83 -9.71
C ILE A 201 -6.02 6.25 -9.31
N PHE A 202 -6.93 7.23 -9.41
CA PHE A 202 -6.69 8.63 -9.00
C PHE A 202 -7.04 8.83 -7.52
N CYS A 203 -6.37 9.78 -6.86
CA CYS A 203 -6.72 10.27 -5.52
C CYS A 203 -6.45 11.79 -5.44
N PHE A 204 -7.40 12.55 -4.91
CA PHE A 204 -7.25 13.97 -4.59
C PHE A 204 -6.30 14.18 -3.40
N ASP A 205 -5.41 15.17 -3.46
CA ASP A 205 -4.47 15.51 -2.37
C ASP A 205 -4.89 16.82 -1.71
N LYS A 206 -5.22 16.78 -0.42
CA LYS A 206 -5.78 17.93 0.32
C LYS A 206 -4.82 19.12 0.41
N ARG A 207 -3.53 18.93 0.14
CA ARG A 207 -2.53 20.01 0.13
C ARG A 207 -2.72 20.96 -1.05
N TRP A 208 -3.36 20.50 -2.13
CA TRP A 208 -3.69 21.34 -3.27
C TRP A 208 -4.56 22.54 -2.86
N LEU A 209 -5.51 22.35 -1.92
CA LEU A 209 -6.43 23.39 -1.42
C LEU A 209 -5.74 24.62 -0.83
N LYS A 210 -4.45 24.50 -0.45
CA LYS A 210 -3.65 25.59 0.14
C LYS A 210 -2.84 26.39 -0.89
N LYS A 211 -3.05 26.18 -2.19
CA LYS A 211 -2.32 26.87 -3.26
C LYS A 211 -3.21 27.81 -4.07
N SER A 212 -2.66 28.99 -4.36
CA SER A 212 -3.18 29.90 -5.39
C SER A 212 -3.28 29.18 -6.74
N GLY A 213 -4.39 29.36 -7.46
CA GLY A 213 -4.62 28.73 -8.76
C GLY A 213 -5.44 27.44 -8.72
N ILE A 214 -5.60 26.77 -7.56
CA ILE A 214 -6.40 25.52 -7.51
C ILE A 214 -7.90 25.82 -7.62
N LYS A 215 -8.40 26.89 -6.99
CA LYS A 215 -9.82 27.25 -7.03
C LYS A 215 -10.21 27.69 -8.43
N GLU A 216 -9.31 28.42 -9.08
CA GLU A 216 -9.41 28.91 -10.44
C GLU A 216 -9.34 27.75 -11.45
N GLU A 217 -8.50 26.73 -11.22
CA GLU A 217 -8.45 25.53 -12.05
C GLU A 217 -9.70 24.65 -11.89
N ILE A 218 -10.16 24.44 -10.65
CA ILE A 218 -11.41 23.72 -10.36
C ILE A 218 -12.59 24.46 -11.00
N GLN A 219 -12.70 25.78 -10.81
CA GLN A 219 -13.77 26.57 -11.39
C GLN A 219 -13.73 26.54 -12.93
N ARG A 220 -12.54 26.62 -13.54
CA ARG A 220 -12.39 26.51 -15.00
C ARG A 220 -12.79 25.13 -15.52
N ALA A 221 -12.42 24.06 -14.83
CA ALA A 221 -12.76 22.69 -15.20
C ALA A 221 -14.24 22.35 -14.95
N TRP A 222 -14.82 22.87 -13.87
CA TRP A 222 -16.22 22.69 -13.50
C TRP A 222 -17.18 23.51 -14.38
N ASN A 223 -16.74 24.68 -14.85
CA ASN A 223 -17.50 25.52 -15.77
C ASN A 223 -17.37 25.07 -17.25
N GLN A 224 -16.71 23.96 -17.54
CA GLN A 224 -16.72 23.40 -18.90
C GLN A 224 -18.15 22.99 -19.26
N THR A 225 -18.64 23.53 -20.38
CA THR A 225 -19.96 23.22 -20.92
C THR A 225 -19.96 21.83 -21.55
N SER A 226 -20.44 20.85 -20.80
CA SER A 226 -20.91 19.57 -21.32
C SER A 226 -22.37 19.70 -21.77
N TYR A 227 -22.72 19.02 -22.87
CA TYR A 227 -24.10 18.87 -23.32
C TYR A 227 -24.58 17.46 -22.98
N GLY A 228 -25.75 17.36 -22.34
CA GLY A 228 -26.33 16.09 -21.87
C GLY A 228 -27.28 16.29 -20.70
N SER A 229 -27.70 15.18 -20.07
CA SER A 229 -28.59 15.22 -18.90
C SER A 229 -27.92 15.90 -17.69
N PRO A 230 -28.69 16.42 -16.71
CA PRO A 230 -28.12 17.06 -15.52
C PRO A 230 -27.10 16.17 -14.79
N MET A 231 -27.40 14.88 -14.61
CA MET A 231 -26.45 13.92 -14.02
C MET A 231 -25.23 13.66 -14.89
N TYR A 232 -25.39 13.52 -16.21
CA TYR A 232 -24.26 13.39 -17.12
C TYR A 232 -23.32 14.59 -17.00
N ASN A 233 -23.88 15.81 -17.01
CA ASN A 233 -23.13 17.04 -16.85
C ASN A 233 -22.37 17.11 -15.52
N ILE A 234 -22.97 16.64 -14.42
CA ILE A 234 -22.26 16.52 -13.13
C ILE A 234 -21.11 15.51 -13.24
N THR A 235 -21.34 14.32 -13.81
CA THR A 235 -20.26 13.32 -13.94
C THR A 235 -19.13 13.76 -14.87
N GLU A 236 -19.43 14.46 -15.96
CA GLU A 236 -18.41 15.02 -16.85
C GLU A 236 -17.68 16.19 -16.20
N ARG A 237 -18.34 17.06 -15.42
CA ARG A 237 -17.65 18.08 -14.62
C ARG A 237 -16.73 17.47 -13.57
N ILE A 238 -17.12 16.37 -12.92
CA ILE A 238 -16.26 15.62 -12.00
C ILE A 238 -15.07 15.00 -12.75
N LYS A 239 -15.28 14.36 -13.91
CA LYS A 239 -14.20 13.79 -14.74
C LYS A 239 -13.26 14.87 -15.28
N ALA A 240 -13.78 15.97 -15.80
CA ALA A 240 -13.03 17.12 -16.29
C ALA A 240 -12.20 17.74 -15.16
N THR A 241 -12.81 17.94 -13.98
CA THR A 241 -12.12 18.40 -12.77
C THR A 241 -11.03 17.41 -12.34
N ARG A 242 -11.27 16.09 -12.43
CA ARG A 242 -10.26 15.05 -12.16
C ARG A 242 -9.08 15.12 -13.12
N VAL A 243 -9.33 15.29 -14.41
CA VAL A 243 -8.28 15.37 -15.45
C VAL A 243 -7.53 16.70 -15.36
N ALA A 244 -8.22 17.81 -15.11
CA ALA A 244 -7.62 19.12 -14.88
C ALA A 244 -6.75 19.12 -13.62
N LEU A 245 -7.24 18.57 -12.50
CA LEU A 245 -6.46 18.40 -11.27
C LEU A 245 -5.28 17.45 -11.46
N LEU A 246 -5.42 16.36 -12.22
CA LEU A 246 -4.29 15.50 -12.60
C LEU A 246 -3.23 16.22 -13.45
N LYS A 247 -3.65 17.16 -14.30
CA LYS A 247 -2.76 17.96 -15.15
C LYS A 247 -2.07 19.06 -14.34
N TRP A 248 -2.83 19.76 -13.50
CA TRP A 248 -2.37 20.77 -12.55
C TRP A 248 -1.46 20.18 -11.47
N SER A 249 -1.74 18.96 -10.99
CA SER A 249 -0.87 18.27 -10.03
C SER A 249 0.50 17.90 -10.59
N ARG A 250 0.70 17.98 -11.92
CA ARG A 250 2.04 17.83 -12.55
C ARG A 250 2.86 19.13 -12.53
N SER A 251 2.21 20.30 -12.53
CA SER A 251 2.90 21.58 -12.28
C SER A 251 3.09 21.85 -10.78
N PHE A 252 2.26 21.23 -9.93
CA PHE A 252 2.45 21.15 -8.48
C PHE A 252 3.73 20.36 -8.13
N LYS A 253 4.86 21.07 -8.09
CA LYS A 253 6.02 20.61 -7.33
C LYS A 253 5.63 20.58 -5.85
N THR A 254 5.47 19.39 -5.28
CA THR A 254 5.54 19.22 -3.83
C THR A 254 6.84 19.83 -3.34
N ALA A 255 6.82 20.53 -2.19
CA ALA A 255 8.05 20.79 -1.44
C ALA A 255 8.71 19.44 -1.21
N THR A 256 9.78 19.19 -1.94
CA THR A 256 10.38 17.86 -2.01
C THR A 256 11.30 17.70 -0.80
N ALA A 257 11.71 16.47 -0.49
CA ALA A 257 12.86 16.22 0.38
C ALA A 257 14.03 17.19 0.10
N LYS A 258 14.28 17.50 -1.19
CA LYS A 258 15.28 18.46 -1.67
C LYS A 258 15.03 19.92 -1.29
N ASP A 259 13.78 20.36 -1.14
CA ASP A 259 13.47 21.71 -0.68
C ASP A 259 13.67 21.83 0.83
N ILE A 260 13.27 20.81 1.60
CA ILE A 260 13.54 20.71 3.04
C ILE A 260 15.06 20.66 3.28
N GLU A 261 15.78 19.86 2.50
CA GLU A 261 17.25 19.75 2.52
C GLU A 261 17.93 21.08 2.15
N ARG A 262 17.50 21.76 1.07
CA ARG A 262 18.00 23.09 0.70
C ARG A 262 17.77 24.11 1.83
N LEU A 263 16.54 24.19 2.35
CA LEU A 263 16.21 25.13 3.43
C LEU A 263 17.01 24.85 4.71
N THR A 264 17.21 23.57 5.05
CA THR A 264 18.03 23.16 6.20
C THR A 264 19.50 23.54 6.01
N THR A 265 20.05 23.34 4.81
CA THR A 265 21.44 23.70 4.46
C THR A 265 21.65 25.21 4.39
N GLU A 266 20.72 25.98 3.83
CA GLU A 266 20.76 27.46 3.86
C GLU A 266 20.71 27.98 5.30
N MET A 267 19.89 27.37 6.16
CA MET A 267 19.88 27.70 7.59
C MET A 267 21.20 27.31 8.27
N ALA A 268 21.79 26.15 7.97
CA ALA A 268 23.10 25.76 8.52
C ALA A 268 24.20 26.78 8.16
N GLY A 269 24.30 27.18 6.88
CA GLY A 269 25.28 28.18 6.44
C GLY A 269 25.08 29.55 7.11
N LEU A 270 23.84 29.96 7.40
CA LEU A 270 23.55 31.18 8.16
C LEU A 270 23.92 31.09 9.66
N ARG A 271 24.15 29.89 10.21
CA ARG A 271 24.68 29.73 11.58
C ARG A 271 26.20 29.88 11.62
N GLU A 272 26.89 29.39 10.60
CA GLU A 272 28.35 29.44 10.49
C GLU A 272 28.85 30.85 10.15
N GLN A 273 28.04 31.67 9.48
CA GLN A 273 28.32 33.09 9.24
C GLN A 273 28.19 33.93 10.52
N GLY A 274 29.25 33.94 11.33
CA GLY A 274 29.40 34.83 12.48
C GLY A 274 29.38 36.33 12.11
N GLY A 275 28.93 37.17 13.05
CA GLY A 275 29.11 38.63 12.98
C GLY A 275 28.00 39.45 12.30
N LYS A 276 27.46 39.02 11.14
CA LYS A 276 26.36 39.72 10.44
C LYS A 276 25.17 38.78 10.14
N ARG A 277 24.51 38.32 11.20
CA ARG A 277 23.34 37.42 11.11
C ARG A 277 22.15 38.16 10.48
N ASN A 278 21.80 37.80 9.24
CA ASN A 278 20.57 38.24 8.61
C ASN A 278 19.36 37.51 9.25
N TRP A 279 18.91 38.04 10.39
CA TRP A 279 17.83 37.46 11.20
C TRP A 279 16.48 37.42 10.48
N GLU A 280 16.24 38.37 9.58
CA GLU A 280 15.06 38.42 8.73
C GLU A 280 15.02 37.23 7.76
N ARG A 281 16.12 36.99 7.03
CA ARG A 281 16.27 35.80 6.17
C ARG A 281 16.18 34.50 6.96
N TRP A 282 16.76 34.44 8.17
CA TRP A 282 16.62 33.28 9.07
C TRP A 282 15.16 33.01 9.45
N SER A 283 14.40 34.05 9.80
CA SER A 283 12.97 33.93 10.14
C SER A 283 12.13 33.43 8.96
N ILE A 284 12.40 33.97 7.76
CA ILE A 284 11.74 33.56 6.51
C ILE A 284 12.02 32.08 6.19
N LEU A 285 13.30 31.67 6.23
CA LEU A 285 13.69 30.28 5.95
C LEU A 285 13.10 29.29 6.98
N LYS A 286 13.11 29.65 8.27
CA LYS A 286 12.49 28.85 9.32
C LYS A 286 10.99 28.64 9.08
N LYS A 287 10.27 29.71 8.72
CA LYS A 287 8.84 29.64 8.41
C LYS A 287 8.57 28.75 7.18
N GLN A 288 9.37 28.88 6.12
CA GLN A 288 9.27 28.02 4.93
C GLN A 288 9.54 26.55 5.25
N LEU A 289 10.49 26.26 6.15
CA LEU A 289 10.82 24.91 6.62
C LEU A 289 9.68 24.30 7.46
N ASP A 290 9.11 25.06 8.40
CA ASP A 290 7.95 24.64 9.20
C ASP A 290 6.70 24.38 8.32
N GLU A 291 6.49 25.19 7.27
CA GLU A 291 5.42 24.98 6.29
C GLU A 291 5.65 23.75 5.40
N ALA A 292 6.91 23.47 5.03
CA ALA A 292 7.28 22.27 4.28
C ALA A 292 7.04 20.99 5.10
N TYR A 293 7.48 20.95 6.37
CA TYR A 293 7.23 19.80 7.25
C TYR A 293 5.72 19.54 7.48
N LYS A 294 4.93 20.58 7.74
CA LYS A 294 3.45 20.45 7.87
C LYS A 294 2.79 19.95 6.59
N SER A 295 3.34 20.29 5.42
CA SER A 295 2.88 19.78 4.13
C SER A 295 3.25 18.30 3.91
N GLU A 296 4.38 17.84 4.44
CA GLU A 296 4.77 16.43 4.42
C GLU A 296 3.94 15.59 5.42
N GLU A 297 3.72 16.10 6.63
CA GLU A 297 2.87 15.46 7.66
C GLU A 297 1.44 15.22 7.16
N LEU A 298 0.80 16.23 6.55
CA LEU A 298 -0.56 16.12 5.99
C LEU A 298 -0.65 15.07 4.86
N PHE A 299 0.39 14.95 4.04
CA PHE A 299 0.46 13.92 3.00
C PHE A 299 0.51 12.52 3.57
N TRP A 300 1.38 12.30 4.58
CA TRP A 300 1.50 10.99 5.22
C TRP A 300 0.25 10.62 6.01
N LYS A 301 -0.37 11.58 6.71
CA LYS A 301 -1.68 11.41 7.38
C LYS A 301 -2.75 10.94 6.39
N GLN A 302 -2.88 11.60 5.23
CA GLN A 302 -3.86 11.21 4.20
C GLN A 302 -3.53 9.87 3.55
N LYS A 303 -2.26 9.61 3.22
CA LYS A 303 -1.81 8.40 2.50
C LYS A 303 -1.91 7.11 3.33
N PHE A 304 -1.87 7.22 4.66
CA PHE A 304 -1.88 6.05 5.55
C PHE A 304 -3.12 5.91 6.44
N ARG A 305 -3.97 6.94 6.56
CA ARG A 305 -5.12 6.96 7.51
C ARG A 305 -4.72 6.57 8.95
N VAL A 306 -3.50 6.90 9.36
CA VAL A 306 -2.89 6.34 10.57
C VAL A 306 -3.22 7.15 11.83
N LEU A 307 -3.81 6.45 12.80
CA LEU A 307 -4.28 6.92 14.10
C LEU A 307 -3.16 7.02 15.17
N TRP A 308 -1.89 7.20 14.75
CA TRP A 308 -0.71 7.06 15.64
C TRP A 308 -0.14 8.37 16.22
N LEU A 309 -0.90 9.46 16.14
CA LEU A 309 -0.60 10.72 16.84
C LEU A 309 -0.92 10.61 18.35
N LYS A 310 -0.28 9.67 19.06
CA LYS A 310 -0.34 9.59 20.52
C LYS A 310 0.98 9.43 21.25
N GLU A 311 2.09 9.24 20.53
CA GLU A 311 3.44 9.40 21.06
C GLU A 311 4.17 10.41 20.18
N GLY A 312 4.37 11.62 20.70
CA GLY A 312 5.06 12.68 20.00
C GLY A 312 6.41 12.97 20.64
N ASP A 313 7.49 12.87 19.87
CA ASP A 313 8.47 13.95 19.82
C ASP A 313 9.24 13.94 18.48
N LYS A 314 9.97 15.02 18.24
CA LYS A 314 10.75 15.30 17.05
C LYS A 314 11.88 14.28 16.86
N ASN A 315 12.10 13.91 15.60
CA ASN A 315 13.35 13.34 15.10
C ASN A 315 13.66 11.89 15.54
N THR A 316 12.67 10.99 15.52
CA THR A 316 12.92 9.56 15.73
C THR A 316 13.65 8.91 14.54
N LYS A 317 14.67 8.09 14.81
CA LYS A 317 15.45 7.35 13.81
C LYS A 317 14.58 6.50 12.87
N PHE A 318 13.45 6.04 13.39
CA PHE A 318 12.36 5.37 12.68
C PHE A 318 11.94 6.05 11.38
N PHE A 319 11.64 7.36 11.39
CA PHE A 319 11.21 8.07 10.18
C PHE A 319 12.34 8.19 9.14
N HIS A 320 13.60 8.30 9.58
CA HIS A 320 14.76 8.38 8.69
C HIS A 320 15.01 7.05 7.97
N ALA A 321 15.05 5.93 8.70
CA ALA A 321 15.21 4.59 8.11
C ALA A 321 14.12 4.28 7.08
N PHE A 322 12.86 4.53 7.45
CA PHE A 322 11.69 4.37 6.58
C PHE A 322 11.76 5.24 5.31
N THR A 323 12.18 6.49 5.46
CA THR A 323 12.31 7.44 4.34
C THR A 323 13.47 7.06 3.42
N LEU A 324 14.59 6.58 3.95
CA LEU A 324 15.74 6.11 3.17
C LEU A 324 15.37 4.90 2.30
N GLN A 325 14.69 3.90 2.88
CA GLN A 325 14.22 2.72 2.14
C GLN A 325 13.29 3.14 0.99
N ARG A 326 12.29 4.00 1.27
CA ARG A 326 11.36 4.47 0.23
C ARG A 326 11.98 5.37 -0.84
N ARG A 327 12.94 6.24 -0.51
CA ARG A 327 13.64 7.07 -1.52
C ARG A 327 14.42 6.20 -2.50
N LYS A 328 14.98 5.08 -2.04
CA LYS A 328 15.75 4.14 -2.88
C LYS A 328 14.85 3.18 -3.69
N GLN A 329 13.73 2.73 -3.15
CA GLN A 329 12.79 1.84 -3.84
C GLN A 329 11.97 2.51 -4.95
N ASN A 330 11.75 3.83 -4.90
CA ASN A 330 11.01 4.57 -5.95
C ASN A 330 11.91 5.05 -7.10
N ALA A 331 13.16 4.61 -7.18
CA ALA A 331 14.04 4.87 -8.32
C ALA A 331 13.66 3.97 -9.49
N ILE A 332 13.36 4.56 -10.67
CA ILE A 332 13.09 3.80 -11.90
C ILE A 332 14.43 3.27 -12.42
N SER A 333 14.62 1.96 -12.38
CA SER A 333 15.86 1.29 -12.82
C SER A 333 15.83 0.79 -14.27
N GLY A 334 14.66 0.81 -14.93
CA GLY A 334 14.52 0.46 -16.33
C GLY A 334 13.07 0.41 -16.82
N LEU A 335 12.89 0.43 -18.13
CA LEU A 335 11.63 0.15 -18.85
C LEU A 335 11.87 -0.90 -19.94
N VAL A 336 10.82 -1.61 -20.35
CA VAL A 336 10.85 -2.57 -21.44
C VAL A 336 9.92 -2.11 -22.55
N LYS A 337 10.43 -2.06 -23.78
CA LYS A 337 9.69 -1.70 -25.00
C LYS A 337 8.89 -2.88 -25.55
N GLU A 338 7.99 -2.62 -26.50
CA GLU A 338 7.18 -3.66 -27.15
C GLU A 338 8.03 -4.67 -27.96
N ASP A 339 9.21 -4.26 -28.40
CA ASP A 339 10.24 -5.10 -29.05
C ASP A 339 11.08 -5.96 -28.06
N GLN A 340 10.71 -5.97 -26.78
CA GLN A 340 11.41 -6.61 -25.65
C GLN A 340 12.79 -6.01 -25.29
N THR A 341 13.21 -4.90 -25.88
CA THR A 341 14.46 -4.22 -25.49
C THR A 341 14.31 -3.51 -24.14
N VAL A 342 15.38 -3.51 -23.33
CA VAL A 342 15.37 -2.92 -21.97
C VAL A 342 16.13 -1.61 -21.94
N CYS A 343 15.40 -0.52 -21.73
CA CYS A 343 15.91 0.82 -21.51
C CYS A 343 16.33 0.99 -20.05
N THR A 344 17.63 0.95 -19.74
CA THR A 344 18.17 1.11 -18.38
C THR A 344 18.75 2.50 -18.10
N THR A 345 19.11 3.27 -19.13
CA THR A 345 19.56 4.66 -18.97
C THR A 345 18.37 5.61 -18.81
N ARG A 346 18.62 6.80 -18.27
CA ARG A 346 17.56 7.76 -17.96
C ARG A 346 16.98 8.41 -19.22
N GLU A 347 17.82 8.58 -20.22
CA GLU A 347 17.51 9.05 -21.56
C GLU A 347 16.56 8.06 -22.23
N ASP A 348 16.97 6.78 -22.36
CA ASP A 348 16.18 5.74 -23.03
C ASP A 348 14.77 5.55 -22.42
N ILE A 349 14.69 5.62 -21.08
CA ILE A 349 13.44 5.52 -20.31
C ILE A 349 12.45 6.65 -20.68
N THR A 350 12.97 7.85 -20.97
CA THR A 350 12.16 9.03 -21.26
C THR A 350 11.54 8.94 -22.66
N ASP A 351 12.33 8.51 -23.65
CA ASP A 351 11.87 8.37 -25.04
C ASP A 351 10.85 7.22 -25.17
N CYS A 352 11.09 6.10 -24.48
CA CYS A 352 10.18 4.95 -24.44
C CYS A 352 8.77 5.32 -23.97
N LEU A 353 8.63 6.16 -22.93
CA LEU A 353 7.33 6.56 -22.39
C LEU A 353 6.54 7.47 -23.35
N THR A 354 7.25 8.22 -24.18
CA THR A 354 6.65 9.25 -25.02
C THR A 354 5.89 8.63 -26.20
N GLY A 355 6.48 7.63 -26.87
CA GLY A 355 5.84 6.97 -28.01
C GLY A 355 4.58 6.17 -27.64
N PHE A 356 4.59 5.45 -26.52
CA PHE A 356 3.49 4.54 -26.13
C PHE A 356 2.14 5.25 -25.96
N TYR A 357 2.10 6.39 -25.28
CA TYR A 357 0.83 7.10 -25.02
C TYR A 357 0.22 7.75 -26.27
N GLN A 358 0.97 7.79 -27.38
CA GLN A 358 0.55 8.49 -28.59
C GLN A 358 -0.39 7.65 -29.48
N SER A 359 -0.35 6.31 -29.38
CA SER A 359 -1.24 5.40 -30.14
C SER A 359 -2.58 5.12 -29.45
N LEU A 360 -2.64 5.23 -28.12
CA LEU A 360 -3.74 4.73 -27.28
C LEU A 360 -5.11 5.44 -27.46
N PHE A 361 -5.17 6.63 -28.08
CA PHE A 361 -6.31 7.54 -27.99
C PHE A 361 -7.19 7.62 -29.28
N THR A 362 -7.64 6.48 -29.82
CA THR A 362 -8.46 6.37 -31.07
C THR A 362 -9.57 5.27 -30.92
N THR A 363 -10.83 5.40 -31.41
CA THR A 363 -12.07 4.76 -30.80
C THR A 363 -13.28 4.29 -31.72
N GLU A 364 -14.29 3.56 -31.16
CA GLU A 364 -15.55 2.94 -31.75
C GLU A 364 -16.87 3.02 -30.85
N GLY A 365 -17.99 2.25 -31.08
CA GLY A 365 -19.37 2.41 -30.45
C GLY A 365 -20.36 1.17 -30.29
N SER A 366 -21.64 1.33 -29.83
CA SER A 366 -22.60 0.23 -29.34
C SER A 366 -24.13 0.60 -29.03
N VAL A 367 -24.97 -0.28 -28.36
CA VAL A 367 -26.47 -0.15 -28.07
C VAL A 367 -27.02 -0.73 -26.67
N ASP A 368 -28.30 -1.20 -26.48
CA ASP A 368 -29.17 -1.07 -25.22
C ASP A 368 -30.19 -2.23 -24.79
N VAL A 369 -31.07 -2.09 -23.72
CA VAL A 369 -31.83 -3.16 -22.93
C VAL A 369 -33.22 -2.73 -22.29
N GLY A 370 -34.18 -3.64 -21.92
CA GLY A 370 -35.41 -3.21 -21.17
C GLY A 370 -36.41 -4.16 -20.43
N ASN A 371 -36.38 -5.50 -20.54
CA ASN A 371 -37.54 -6.37 -20.21
C ASN A 371 -37.71 -6.83 -18.72
N ILE A 372 -36.99 -6.26 -17.75
CA ILE A 372 -36.69 -6.94 -16.46
C ILE A 372 -37.52 -6.44 -15.24
N LEU A 373 -38.16 -5.28 -15.31
CA LEU A 373 -38.56 -4.51 -14.12
C LEU A 373 -39.93 -4.88 -13.47
N SER A 374 -40.66 -5.89 -13.96
CA SER A 374 -42.09 -6.11 -13.61
C SER A 374 -42.39 -6.97 -12.37
N TYR A 375 -41.39 -7.49 -11.66
CA TYR A 375 -41.59 -8.57 -10.66
C TYR A 375 -41.45 -8.15 -9.17
N ILE A 376 -41.48 -6.86 -8.83
CA ILE A 376 -41.11 -6.37 -7.48
C ILE A 376 -42.34 -5.72 -6.76
N PRO A 377 -42.75 -6.21 -5.57
CA PRO A 377 -43.89 -5.68 -4.82
C PRO A 377 -43.56 -4.39 -4.01
N SER A 378 -44.57 -3.56 -3.76
CA SER A 378 -44.43 -2.26 -3.08
C SER A 378 -44.49 -2.37 -1.55
N THR A 379 -43.55 -1.71 -0.86
CA THR A 379 -43.38 -1.82 0.62
C THR A 379 -43.43 -0.48 1.36
N ILE A 380 -43.86 0.59 0.69
CA ILE A 380 -43.79 1.98 1.15
C ILE A 380 -45.23 2.48 1.34
N THR A 381 -45.58 2.99 2.52
CA THR A 381 -46.92 3.55 2.80
C THR A 381 -47.11 4.91 2.11
N GLU A 382 -48.34 5.33 1.80
CA GLU A 382 -48.59 6.60 1.08
C GLU A 382 -47.91 7.81 1.72
N GLU A 383 -48.00 8.03 3.03
CA GLU A 383 -47.34 9.18 3.69
C GLU A 383 -45.79 9.14 3.61
N GLN A 384 -45.20 7.94 3.63
CA GLN A 384 -43.78 7.74 3.36
C GLN A 384 -43.45 7.91 1.88
N ASN A 385 -44.34 7.51 0.98
CA ASN A 385 -44.18 7.65 -0.46
C ASN A 385 -44.27 9.12 -0.85
N ASP A 386 -45.22 9.86 -0.30
CA ASP A 386 -45.34 11.31 -0.46
C ASP A 386 -44.11 12.04 0.08
N THR A 387 -43.51 11.55 1.18
CA THR A 387 -42.23 12.06 1.70
C THR A 387 -41.03 11.70 0.80
N LEU A 388 -41.02 10.52 0.18
CA LEU A 388 -39.94 10.03 -0.70
C LEU A 388 -40.05 10.54 -2.15
N VAL A 389 -41.25 10.94 -2.57
CA VAL A 389 -41.61 11.51 -3.87
C VAL A 389 -41.74 13.04 -3.79
N ALA A 390 -41.72 13.62 -2.57
CA ALA A 390 -41.58 15.06 -2.36
C ALA A 390 -40.38 15.62 -3.14
N GLN A 391 -40.52 16.85 -3.63
CA GLN A 391 -39.41 17.52 -4.30
C GLN A 391 -38.26 17.77 -3.31
N VAL A 392 -37.15 17.09 -3.55
CA VAL A 392 -35.88 17.30 -2.83
C VAL A 392 -35.50 18.78 -2.91
N THR A 393 -35.37 19.43 -1.76
CA THR A 393 -35.09 20.87 -1.68
C THR A 393 -33.59 21.16 -1.79
N GLU A 394 -33.22 22.39 -2.23
CA GLU A 394 -31.79 22.79 -2.27
C GLU A 394 -31.18 22.79 -0.86
N GLU A 395 -31.94 23.20 0.15
CA GLU A 395 -31.57 23.18 1.56
C GLU A 395 -31.24 21.77 2.05
N GLU A 396 -32.03 20.77 1.67
CA GLU A 396 -31.83 19.38 2.04
C GLU A 396 -30.61 18.76 1.35
N ILE A 397 -30.43 19.01 0.04
CA ILE A 397 -29.21 18.63 -0.70
C ILE A 397 -27.97 19.23 -0.02
N LYS A 398 -28.04 20.52 0.32
CA LYS A 398 -26.96 21.26 0.96
C LYS A 398 -26.66 20.73 2.36
N SER A 399 -27.69 20.49 3.17
CA SER A 399 -27.56 19.91 4.52
C SER A 399 -26.93 18.51 4.47
N ALA A 400 -27.41 17.63 3.58
CA ALA A 400 -26.86 16.29 3.41
C ALA A 400 -25.40 16.31 2.92
N LEU A 401 -25.06 17.22 2.00
CA LEU A 401 -23.70 17.37 1.47
C LEU A 401 -22.71 17.86 2.55
N PHE A 402 -23.07 18.89 3.31
CA PHE A 402 -22.17 19.49 4.32
C PHE A 402 -22.11 18.75 5.66
N ASN A 403 -23.08 17.87 5.96
CA ASN A 403 -23.00 16.95 7.10
C ASN A 403 -22.05 15.76 6.86
N MET A 404 -21.47 15.59 5.66
CA MET A 404 -20.45 14.57 5.42
C MET A 404 -19.08 14.98 5.99
N HIS A 405 -18.52 14.16 6.88
CA HIS A 405 -17.22 14.40 7.49
C HIS A 405 -16.09 14.56 6.44
N PRO A 406 -15.26 15.62 6.49
CA PRO A 406 -14.30 15.95 5.43
C PRO A 406 -13.27 14.85 5.12
N ASP A 407 -12.93 13.99 6.07
CA ASP A 407 -11.98 12.88 5.89
C ASP A 407 -12.62 11.53 5.48
N LYS A 408 -13.89 11.51 5.02
CA LYS A 408 -14.46 10.28 4.46
C LYS A 408 -13.70 9.84 3.20
N ALA A 409 -13.81 8.55 2.88
CA ALA A 409 -13.01 7.92 1.85
C ALA A 409 -13.27 8.53 0.45
N PRO A 410 -12.22 8.68 -0.38
CA PRO A 410 -12.42 8.84 -1.81
C PRO A 410 -13.19 7.63 -2.33
N ARG A 411 -14.25 7.85 -3.10
CA ARG A 411 -14.91 6.78 -3.86
C ARG A 411 -13.99 6.35 -5.01
N TRP A 412 -14.47 5.47 -5.90
CA TRP A 412 -13.68 5.01 -7.06
C TRP A 412 -13.24 6.14 -8.02
N ASP A 413 -13.88 7.31 -7.93
CA ASP A 413 -13.52 8.54 -8.64
C ASP A 413 -12.31 9.28 -8.05
N GLY A 414 -11.94 8.98 -6.80
CA GLY A 414 -10.85 9.56 -6.03
C GLY A 414 -11.09 10.98 -5.49
N MET A 415 -12.35 11.45 -5.44
CA MET A 415 -12.72 12.81 -5.03
C MET A 415 -13.30 12.87 -3.61
N THR A 416 -12.68 13.65 -2.72
CA THR A 416 -13.14 14.04 -1.36
C THR A 416 -12.30 15.18 -0.82
#